data_AF-A0A6I2VDK3-F1
#
_entry.id   AF-A0A6I2VDK3-F1
#
_cell.length_a   1.000
_cell.length_b   1.000
_cell.length_c   1.000
_cell.angle_alpha   90.00
_cell.angle_beta   90.00
_cell.angle_gamma   90.00
#
_symmetry.space_group_name_H-M   'P 1'
#
loop_
_entity.id
_entity.type
_entity.pdbx_description
1 polymer ?
#
loop_
_entity_poly.entity_id
_entity_poly.type
_entity_poly.pdbx_seq_one_letter_code
_entity_poly.pdbx_strand_id
1 'polypeptide(L)' 'MTLDGSEWDVVVVGGGPAGAMAALSAAESHARTLLIERSE' A
#
# COMPACT_ATOMS: atom_id res chain seq x y z
N MET A 1 -20.41 -9.49 2.73
CA MET A 1 -20.55 -8.09 2.28
C MET A 1 -19.16 -7.60 1.93
N THR A 2 -18.79 -7.71 0.67
CA THR A 2 -17.65 -7.00 0.09
C THR A 2 -18.22 -6.36 -1.16
N LEU A 3 -18.32 -5.03 -1.12
CA LEU A 3 -18.83 -4.21 -2.21
C LEU A 3 -17.65 -4.06 -3.19
N ASP A 4 -17.57 -4.94 -4.19
CA ASP A 4 -16.73 -4.89 -5.40
C ASP A 4 -15.23 -4.51 -5.24
N GLY A 5 -14.66 -4.71 -4.05
CA GLY A 5 -13.34 -4.23 -3.67
C GLY A 5 -12.26 -5.29 -3.73
N SER A 6 -11.29 -5.08 -4.61
CA SER A 6 -9.97 -5.73 -4.55
C SER A 6 -9.42 -5.77 -3.11
N GLU A 7 -9.26 -6.96 -2.52
CA GLU A 7 -8.62 -7.10 -1.19
C GLU A 7 -7.13 -6.73 -1.28
N TRP A 8 -6.65 -5.95 -0.30
CA TRP A 8 -5.25 -5.61 -0.15
C TRP A 8 -4.75 -6.22 1.16
N ASP A 9 -3.56 -6.81 1.13
CA ASP A 9 -2.92 -7.37 2.32
C ASP A 9 -2.30 -6.26 3.18
N VAL A 10 -1.76 -5.23 2.53
CA VAL A 10 -1.09 -4.10 3.18
C VAL A 10 -1.52 -2.79 2.54
N VAL A 11 -1.87 -1.81 3.38
CA VAL A 11 -2.12 -0.43 2.95
C VAL A 11 -1.14 0.49 3.66
N VAL A 12 -0.38 1.26 2.89
CA VAL A 12 0.58 2.25 3.38
C VAL A 12 0.08 3.65 3.08
N VAL A 13 0.06 4.53 4.09
CA VAL A 13 -0.39 5.92 3.96
C VAL A 13 0.79 6.86 4.20
N GLY A 14 1.11 7.66 3.17
CA GLY A 14 2.22 8.61 3.13
C GLY A 14 3.33 8.18 2.16
N GLY A 15 3.60 8.97 1.11
CA GLY A 15 4.60 8.68 0.07
C GLY A 15 6.03 9.16 0.35
N GLY A 16 6.34 9.55 1.59
CA GLY A 16 7.72 9.92 1.97
C GLY A 16 8.67 8.72 1.98
N PRO A 17 9.98 8.91 2.25
CA PRO A 17 10.98 7.84 2.19
C PRO A 17 10.62 6.60 3.02
N ALA A 18 10.08 6.81 4.23
CA ALA A 18 9.64 5.72 5.10
C ALA A 18 8.46 4.93 4.50
N GLY A 19 7.46 5.61 3.94
CA GLY A 19 6.28 4.96 3.38
C GLY A 19 6.58 4.26 2.05
N ALA A 20 7.42 4.85 1.21
CA ALA A 20 7.91 4.22 0.00
C ALA A 20 8.68 2.92 0.31
N MET A 21 9.58 2.94 1.32
CA MET A 21 10.31 1.74 1.75
C MET A 21 9.38 0.69 2.38
N ALA A 22 8.39 1.10 3.17
CA ALA A 22 7.40 0.18 3.73
C ALA A 22 6.57 -0.52 2.64
N ALA A 23 6.12 0.23 1.63
CA ALA A 23 5.37 -0.33 0.52
C ALA A 23 6.23 -1.27 -0.34
N LEU A 24 7.49 -0.90 -0.59
CA LEU A 24 8.44 -1.74 -1.31
C LEU A 24 8.69 -3.07 -0.59
N SER A 25 8.95 -3.03 0.73
CA SER A 25 9.20 -4.23 1.51
C SER A 25 7.99 -5.17 1.56
N ALA A 26 6.77 -4.62 1.65
CA ALA A 26 5.54 -5.40 1.56
C ALA A 26 5.37 -6.05 0.18
N ALA A 27 5.65 -5.31 -0.90
CA ALA A 27 5.60 -5.83 -2.26
C ALA A 27 6.67 -6.93 -2.52
N GLU A 28 7.89 -6.76 -2.02
CA GLU A 28 8.95 -7.79 -2.08
C GLU A 28 8.56 -9.08 -1.34
N SER A 29 7.73 -8.94 -0.31
CA SER A 29 7.13 -10.06 0.45
C SER A 29 5.92 -10.68 -0.27
N HIS A 30 5.66 -10.30 -1.52
CA HIS A 30 4.53 -10.75 -2.34
C HIS A 30 3.15 -10.36 -1.77
N ALA A 31 3.09 -9.36 -0.89
CA ALA A 31 1.83 -8.84 -0.37
C ALA A 31 1.18 -7.91 -1.41
N ARG A 32 -0.13 -8.05 -1.61
CA ARG A 32 -0.91 -7.12 -2.42
C ARG A 32 -0.96 -5.78 -1.69
N THR A 33 -0.13 -4.85 -2.14
CA THR A 33 0.18 -3.61 -1.42
C THR A 33 -0.41 -2.38 -2.11
N LEU A 34 -1.11 -1.53 -1.34
CA LEU A 34 -1.62 -0.22 -1.78
C LEU A 34 -0.86 0.89 -1.06
N LEU A 35 -0.19 1.78 -1.80
CA LEU A 35 0.41 3.00 -1.28
C LEU A 35 -0.50 4.19 -1.63
N ILE A 36 -0.89 4.96 -0.63
CA ILE A 36 -1.67 6.20 -0.77
C ILE A 36 -0.80 7.36 -0.33
N GLU A 37 -0.67 8.37 -1.18
CA GLU A 37 0.05 9.59 -0.88
C GLU A 37 -0.84 10.80 -1.17
N ARG A 38 -0.54 11.94 -0.54
CA ARG A 38 -1.30 13.16 -0.78
C ARG A 38 -0.67 13.86 -1.99
N SER A 39 -1.24 13.63 -3.15
CA SER A 39 -0.94 14.44 -4.32
C SER A 39 -1.46 15.85 -4.07
N GLU A 40 -0.58 16.85 -4.18
CA GLU A 40 -0.98 18.26 -4.35
C GLU A 40 -1.39 18.51 -5.80
#